data_AF-A0A062XXV5-F1
#
_entry.id   AF-A0A062XXV5-F1
#
_cell.length_a   1.000
_cell.length_b   1.000
_cell.length_c   1.000
_cell.angle_alpha   90.00
_cell.angle_beta   90.00
_cell.angle_gamma   90.00
#
_symmetry.space_group_name_H-M   'P 1'
#
loop_
_entity.id
_entity.type
_entity.pdbx_description
1 polymer ?
#
loop_
_entity_poly.entity_id
_entity_poly.type
_entity_poly.pdbx_seq_one_letter_code
_entity_poly.pdbx_strand_id
1 'polypeptide(L)'
;MFTLSGDGGIVGKIFLKDGQIVDAYVGNLRGENAVYEMAIWQRGQFIFTPQVESDQVTITKSNASLMMEAARRLDEWRVLQKRIPSLDLIPYFLPREPGHDQVTLSPHEWVVVTKIDGQRSIRQLEEVTKLSAFDLCKTLFGLITSGLIGLRSPGEEAPQGAPAGPSVTTLLALTENIRKIAEEIVGPGGAITVEKQYRLARTEIERGKGMSAVQSMVDQLARAISLLKGGEEAEEFLRRVTPLVQL
;
A
#
# COMPACT_ATOMS: atom_id res chain seq x y z
N MET A 1 27.20 -7.07 -15.55
CA MET A 1 26.31 -6.16 -14.79
C MET A 1 26.05 -4.89 -15.57
N PHE A 2 24.80 -4.44 -15.66
CA PHE A 2 24.45 -3.08 -16.06
C PHE A 2 24.26 -2.19 -14.84
N THR A 3 24.75 -0.97 -14.92
CA THR A 3 24.48 0.10 -13.95
C THR A 3 23.64 1.17 -14.62
N LEU A 4 22.49 1.48 -14.01
CA LEU A 4 21.55 2.49 -14.46
C LEU A 4 21.55 3.63 -13.44
N SER A 5 21.62 4.87 -13.89
CA SER A 5 21.46 6.04 -13.01
C SER A 5 20.27 6.88 -13.48
N GLY A 6 19.23 7.00 -12.66
CA GLY A 6 18.02 7.75 -12.96
C GLY A 6 18.08 9.21 -12.51
N ASP A 7 17.03 9.96 -12.84
CA ASP A 7 16.83 11.32 -12.34
C ASP A 7 16.76 11.30 -10.80
N GLY A 8 17.52 12.21 -10.14
CA GLY A 8 17.65 12.24 -8.68
C GLY A 8 18.84 11.47 -8.10
N GLY A 9 19.72 10.91 -8.95
CA GLY A 9 20.98 10.28 -8.51
C GLY A 9 20.83 8.86 -7.97
N ILE A 10 19.63 8.27 -8.09
CA ILE A 10 19.38 6.89 -7.73
C ILE A 10 20.09 5.97 -8.73
N VAL A 11 20.88 5.04 -8.21
CA VAL A 11 21.60 4.06 -9.01
C VAL A 11 20.99 2.68 -8.82
N GLY A 12 20.62 2.06 -9.93
CA GLY A 12 20.17 0.68 -9.98
C GLY A 12 21.15 -0.21 -10.74
N LYS A 13 21.11 -1.51 -10.46
CA LYS A 13 21.98 -2.50 -11.08
C LYS A 13 21.18 -3.70 -11.56
N ILE A 14 21.57 -4.25 -12.70
CA ILE A 14 21.01 -5.47 -13.29
C ILE A 14 22.16 -6.44 -13.56
N PHE A 15 22.06 -7.67 -13.07
CA PHE A 15 23.08 -8.70 -13.22
C PHE A 15 22.65 -9.72 -14.25
N LEU A 16 23.62 -10.16 -15.06
CA LEU A 16 23.39 -11.13 -16.11
C LEU A 16 24.28 -12.34 -15.91
N LYS A 17 23.75 -13.50 -16.24
CA LYS A 17 24.47 -14.76 -16.35
C LYS A 17 24.02 -15.48 -17.61
N ASP A 18 24.94 -15.84 -18.47
CA ASP A 18 24.66 -16.48 -19.77
C ASP A 18 23.61 -15.73 -20.62
N GLY A 19 23.65 -14.40 -20.56
CA GLY A 19 22.71 -13.52 -21.26
C GLY A 19 21.32 -13.40 -20.61
N GLN A 20 21.04 -14.12 -19.53
CA GLN A 20 19.80 -14.00 -18.75
C GLN A 20 19.95 -13.00 -17.60
N ILE A 21 18.90 -12.23 -17.34
CA ILE A 21 18.82 -11.38 -16.15
C ILE A 21 18.55 -12.29 -14.94
N VAL A 22 19.47 -12.32 -13.98
CA VAL A 22 19.38 -13.22 -12.82
C VAL A 22 19.08 -12.48 -11.51
N ASP A 23 19.41 -11.19 -11.45
CA ASP A 23 19.18 -10.36 -10.27
C ASP A 23 19.19 -8.89 -10.68
N ALA A 24 18.53 -8.05 -9.88
CA ALA A 24 18.55 -6.60 -10.03
C ALA A 24 18.26 -5.95 -8.69
N TYR A 25 18.79 -4.75 -8.45
CA TYR A 25 18.40 -3.95 -7.28
C TYR A 25 18.47 -2.46 -7.54
N VAL A 26 17.61 -1.70 -6.88
CA VAL A 26 17.57 -0.23 -6.89
C VAL A 26 16.91 0.26 -5.60
N GLY A 27 17.61 1.12 -4.85
CA GLY A 27 17.18 1.50 -3.51
C GLY A 27 16.92 0.26 -2.63
N ASN A 28 15.68 0.10 -2.15
CA ASN A 28 15.24 -1.05 -1.34
C ASN A 28 14.60 -2.18 -2.17
N LEU A 29 14.46 -2.00 -3.49
CA LEU A 29 13.85 -2.99 -4.37
C LEU A 29 14.91 -3.97 -4.86
N ARG A 30 14.55 -5.25 -4.96
CA ARG A 30 15.37 -6.32 -5.56
C ARG A 30 14.53 -7.19 -6.49
N GLY A 31 15.18 -7.90 -7.39
CA GLY A 31 14.57 -8.81 -8.35
C GLY A 31 13.75 -8.08 -9.40
N GLU A 32 12.62 -8.68 -9.78
CA GLU A 32 11.80 -8.17 -10.89
C GLU A 32 11.30 -6.74 -10.66
N ASN A 33 10.91 -6.41 -9.43
CA ASN A 33 10.43 -5.07 -9.08
C ASN A 33 11.48 -3.99 -9.30
N ALA A 34 12.77 -4.31 -9.09
CA ALA A 34 13.86 -3.38 -9.39
C ALA A 34 13.99 -3.13 -10.89
N VAL A 35 13.83 -4.18 -11.71
CA VAL A 35 13.81 -4.05 -13.18
C VAL A 35 12.65 -3.16 -13.62
N TYR A 36 11.45 -3.40 -13.08
CA TYR A 36 10.26 -2.63 -13.43
C TYR A 36 10.38 -1.16 -13.00
N GLU A 37 10.91 -0.88 -11.81
CA GLU A 37 11.15 0.48 -11.32
C GLU A 37 12.10 1.25 -12.25
N MET A 38 13.26 0.64 -12.57
CA MET A 38 14.23 1.24 -13.48
C MET A 38 13.69 1.45 -14.89
N ALA A 39 12.77 0.59 -15.36
CA ALA A 39 12.17 0.70 -16.70
C ALA A 39 11.25 1.93 -16.85
N ILE A 40 10.77 2.50 -15.75
CA ILE A 40 9.90 3.69 -15.76
C ILE A 40 10.72 4.99 -15.85
N TRP A 41 12.03 4.94 -15.59
CA TRP A 41 12.90 6.11 -15.63
C TRP A 41 12.93 6.74 -17.04
N GLN A 42 12.53 8.01 -17.13
CA GLN A 42 12.45 8.72 -18.42
C GLN A 42 13.83 9.12 -18.96
N ARG A 43 14.80 9.31 -18.06
CA ARG A 43 16.17 9.71 -18.37
C ARG A 43 17.13 8.95 -17.47
N GLY A 44 18.31 8.68 -18.01
CA GLY A 44 19.38 8.07 -17.25
C GLY A 44 20.60 7.74 -18.10
N GLN A 45 21.65 7.29 -17.42
CA GLN A 45 22.83 6.73 -18.06
C GLN A 45 22.87 5.23 -17.82
N PHE A 46 23.45 4.53 -18.78
CA PHE A 46 23.59 3.08 -18.76
C PHE A 46 25.04 2.70 -19.04
N ILE A 47 25.62 1.93 -18.12
CA ILE A 47 27.00 1.44 -18.24
C ILE A 47 26.99 -0.08 -18.09
N PHE A 48 27.64 -0.77 -19.04
CA PHE A 48 27.88 -2.21 -18.93
C PHE A 48 29.27 -2.48 -18.38
N THR A 49 29.33 -3.31 -17.34
CA THR A 49 30.57 -3.85 -16.80
C THR A 49 30.55 -5.37 -16.99
N PRO A 50 31.40 -5.93 -17.86
CA PRO A 50 31.47 -7.37 -18.09
C PRO A 50 32.02 -8.09 -16.84
N GLN A 51 31.78 -9.39 -16.74
CA GLN A 51 32.35 -10.28 -15.71
C GLN A 51 31.99 -9.94 -14.25
N VAL A 52 30.94 -9.13 -14.04
CA VAL A 52 30.36 -8.89 -12.71
C VAL A 52 29.05 -9.66 -12.61
N GLU A 53 29.03 -10.65 -11.72
CA GLU A 53 27.89 -11.51 -11.41
C GLU A 53 27.28 -11.13 -10.05
N SER A 54 26.01 -11.51 -9.85
CA SER A 54 25.37 -11.40 -8.54
C SER A 54 25.69 -12.64 -7.69
N ASP A 55 25.67 -12.47 -6.37
CA ASP A 55 25.72 -13.55 -5.39
C ASP A 55 24.37 -14.28 -5.24
N GLN A 56 23.29 -13.72 -5.81
CA GLN A 56 21.95 -14.27 -5.72
C GLN A 56 21.29 -14.40 -7.10
N VAL A 57 20.32 -15.31 -7.17
CA VAL A 57 19.39 -15.43 -8.30
C VAL A 57 17.99 -15.12 -7.76
N THR A 58 17.52 -13.93 -8.03
CA THR A 58 16.22 -13.42 -7.56
C THR A 58 15.19 -13.30 -8.69
N ILE A 59 15.64 -13.50 -9.94
CA ILE A 59 14.81 -13.40 -11.14
C ILE A 59 14.90 -14.73 -11.90
N THR A 60 13.75 -15.35 -12.11
CA THR A 60 13.64 -16.64 -12.83
C THR A 60 12.84 -16.51 -14.14
N LYS A 61 12.19 -15.36 -14.37
CA LYS A 61 11.47 -15.08 -15.62
C LYS A 61 12.45 -14.92 -16.78
N SER A 62 12.00 -15.27 -17.98
CA SER A 62 12.75 -14.98 -19.19
C SER A 62 12.88 -13.47 -19.41
N ASN A 63 13.98 -13.04 -20.02
CA ASN A 63 14.17 -11.64 -20.40
C ASN A 63 12.97 -11.10 -21.20
N ALA A 64 12.42 -11.89 -22.13
CA ALA A 64 11.25 -11.48 -22.91
C ALA A 64 10.03 -11.20 -22.03
N SER A 65 9.74 -12.07 -21.06
CA SER A 65 8.62 -11.86 -20.13
C SER A 65 8.83 -10.63 -19.24
N LEU A 66 10.05 -10.40 -18.75
CA LEU A 66 10.39 -9.22 -17.95
C LEU A 66 10.20 -7.93 -18.76
N MET A 67 10.70 -7.90 -20.00
CA MET A 67 10.61 -6.73 -20.86
C MET A 67 9.17 -6.43 -21.29
N MET A 68 8.35 -7.46 -21.55
CA MET A 68 6.93 -7.26 -21.84
C MET A 68 6.17 -6.66 -20.64
N GLU A 69 6.42 -7.16 -19.43
CA GLU A 69 5.79 -6.61 -18.22
C GLU A 69 6.29 -5.19 -17.92
N ALA A 70 7.59 -4.92 -18.12
CA ALA A 70 8.15 -3.57 -18.00
C ALA A 70 7.52 -2.58 -18.98
N ALA A 71 7.33 -2.98 -20.25
CA ALA A 71 6.66 -2.15 -21.25
C ALA A 71 5.20 -1.88 -20.89
N ARG A 72 4.47 -2.91 -20.43
CA ARG A 72 3.09 -2.76 -19.94
C ARG A 72 3.02 -1.77 -18.78
N ARG A 73 3.91 -1.89 -17.79
CA ARG A 73 3.97 -0.96 -16.65
C ARG A 73 4.31 0.46 -17.06
N LEU A 74 5.22 0.64 -18.02
CA LEU A 74 5.52 1.97 -18.57
C LEU A 74 4.29 2.60 -19.24
N ASP A 75 3.48 1.83 -19.95
CA ASP A 75 2.23 2.32 -20.56
C ASP A 75 1.17 2.64 -19.50
N GLU A 76 1.00 1.77 -18.49
CA GLU A 76 0.12 2.05 -17.34
C GLU A 76 0.58 3.33 -16.61
N TRP A 77 1.87 3.51 -16.39
CA TRP A 77 2.45 4.69 -15.74
C TRP A 77 2.12 5.97 -16.51
N ARG A 78 2.23 5.97 -17.84
CA ARG A 78 1.86 7.11 -18.69
C ARG A 78 0.40 7.49 -18.53
N VAL A 79 -0.50 6.53 -18.31
CA VAL A 79 -1.92 6.80 -18.04
C VAL A 79 -2.08 7.41 -16.65
N LEU A 80 -1.43 6.84 -15.62
CA LEU A 80 -1.46 7.36 -14.25
C LEU A 80 -0.97 8.81 -14.19
N GLN A 81 0.13 9.14 -14.88
CA GLN A 81 0.72 10.48 -14.90
C GLN A 81 -0.21 11.57 -15.44
N LYS A 82 -1.24 11.23 -16.23
CA LYS A 82 -2.25 12.20 -16.67
C LYS A 82 -3.12 12.72 -15.52
N ARG A 83 -3.35 11.88 -14.50
CA ARG A 83 -4.17 12.22 -13.31
C ARG A 83 -3.29 12.57 -12.10
N ILE A 84 -2.11 11.97 -12.01
CA ILE A 84 -1.14 12.13 -10.91
C ILE A 84 0.18 12.63 -11.53
N PRO A 85 0.26 13.91 -11.93
CA PRO A 85 1.43 14.44 -12.65
C PRO A 85 2.69 14.59 -11.77
N SER A 86 2.55 14.57 -10.44
CA SER A 86 3.66 14.70 -9.50
C SER A 86 3.45 13.83 -8.26
N LEU A 87 4.55 13.27 -7.74
CA LEU A 87 4.60 12.55 -6.46
C LEU A 87 4.58 13.50 -5.24
N ASP A 88 4.70 14.80 -5.46
CA ASP A 88 4.62 15.79 -4.40
C ASP A 88 3.16 16.20 -4.09
N LEU A 89 2.20 15.69 -4.87
CA LEU A 89 0.77 15.88 -4.60
C LEU A 89 0.38 15.25 -3.26
N ILE A 90 -0.59 15.86 -2.58
CA ILE A 90 -1.08 15.44 -1.26
C ILE A 90 -2.48 14.84 -1.42
N PRO A 91 -2.68 13.53 -1.18
CA PRO A 91 -4.01 12.94 -1.14
C PRO A 91 -4.78 13.37 0.11
N TYR A 92 -6.08 13.59 -0.06
CA TYR A 92 -6.99 13.95 1.02
C TYR A 92 -8.38 13.31 0.79
N PHE A 93 -9.14 13.12 1.85
CA PHE A 93 -10.49 12.55 1.74
C PHE A 93 -11.49 13.56 1.21
N LEU A 94 -12.35 13.13 0.29
CA LEU A 94 -13.47 13.95 -0.16
C LEU A 94 -14.64 13.88 0.83
N PRO A 95 -15.38 14.97 1.05
CA PRO A 95 -16.64 14.91 1.79
C PRO A 95 -17.60 13.92 1.13
N ARG A 96 -18.22 13.04 1.90
CA ARG A 96 -19.23 12.09 1.40
C ARG A 96 -20.56 12.36 2.08
N GLU A 97 -21.63 12.36 1.29
CA GLU A 97 -22.98 12.39 1.82
C GLU A 97 -23.29 11.06 2.55
N PRO A 98 -23.99 11.10 3.69
CA PRO A 98 -24.45 9.89 4.37
C PRO A 98 -25.31 9.04 3.42
N GLY A 99 -24.90 7.81 3.14
CA GLY A 99 -25.67 6.86 2.31
C GLY A 99 -25.12 6.58 0.91
N HIS A 100 -24.13 7.34 0.43
CA HIS A 100 -23.45 7.02 -0.84
C HIS A 100 -22.33 5.98 -0.64
N ASP A 101 -22.64 4.78 -1.15
CA ASP A 101 -21.81 3.61 -1.47
C ASP A 101 -20.92 2.99 -0.39
N GLN A 102 -21.09 1.67 -0.25
CA GLN A 102 -20.14 0.79 0.42
C GLN A 102 -18.79 0.91 -0.28
N VAL A 103 -17.79 1.43 0.42
CA VAL A 103 -16.42 1.45 -0.09
C VAL A 103 -15.89 0.02 0.00
N THR A 104 -15.92 -0.70 -1.12
CA THR A 104 -15.29 -2.01 -1.21
C THR A 104 -13.82 -1.79 -1.52
N LEU A 105 -12.98 -1.86 -0.49
CA LEU A 105 -11.54 -1.75 -0.61
C LEU A 105 -10.90 -3.13 -0.50
N SER A 106 -9.97 -3.41 -1.42
CA SER A 106 -9.03 -4.51 -1.34
C SER A 106 -8.06 -4.33 -0.16
N PRO A 107 -7.40 -5.40 0.31
CA PRO A 107 -6.39 -5.31 1.37
C PRO A 107 -5.27 -4.29 1.08
N HIS A 108 -4.82 -4.21 -0.19
CA HIS A 108 -3.78 -3.24 -0.58
C HIS A 108 -4.29 -1.79 -0.53
N GLU A 109 -5.54 -1.54 -0.91
CA GLU A 109 -6.14 -0.21 -0.79
C GLU A 109 -6.28 0.24 0.67
N TRP A 110 -6.58 -0.68 1.59
CA TRP A 110 -6.64 -0.36 3.03
C TRP A 110 -5.31 0.15 3.58
N VAL A 111 -4.19 -0.45 3.18
CA VAL A 111 -2.85 0.00 3.59
C VAL A 111 -2.60 1.45 3.18
N VAL A 112 -3.09 1.87 2.00
CA VAL A 112 -2.94 3.26 1.54
C VAL A 112 -3.93 4.19 2.23
N VAL A 113 -5.22 3.84 2.23
CA VAL A 113 -6.31 4.68 2.78
C VAL A 113 -6.07 5.04 4.23
N THR A 114 -5.58 4.10 5.04
CA THR A 114 -5.35 4.33 6.48
C THR A 114 -4.17 5.24 6.78
N LYS A 115 -3.30 5.50 5.79
CA LYS A 115 -2.13 6.37 5.88
C LYS A 115 -2.37 7.78 5.35
N ILE A 116 -3.48 8.00 4.65
CA ILE A 116 -3.88 9.32 4.14
C ILE A 116 -4.36 10.17 5.30
N ASP A 117 -3.67 11.29 5.52
CA ASP A 117 -3.95 12.27 6.58
C ASP A 117 -4.25 13.67 6.02
N GLY A 118 -4.24 13.82 4.69
CA GLY A 118 -4.38 15.12 4.04
C GLY A 118 -3.14 16.00 4.13
N GLN A 119 -1.99 15.50 4.61
CA GLN A 119 -0.76 16.26 4.81
C GLN A 119 0.44 15.65 4.08
N ARG A 120 0.59 14.33 4.12
CA ARG A 120 1.71 13.63 3.48
C ARG A 120 1.58 13.65 1.97
N SER A 121 2.67 13.92 1.26
CA SER A 121 2.72 13.74 -0.19
C SER A 121 2.74 12.27 -0.58
N ILE A 122 2.47 11.96 -1.86
CA ILE A 122 2.60 10.60 -2.39
C ILE A 122 4.01 10.05 -2.14
N ARG A 123 5.05 10.87 -2.33
CA ARG A 123 6.45 10.51 -2.03
C ARG A 123 6.65 10.09 -0.56
N GLN A 124 6.07 10.83 0.37
CA GLN A 124 6.13 10.49 1.80
C GLN A 124 5.31 9.23 2.11
N LEU A 125 4.21 9.01 1.38
CA LEU A 125 3.42 7.79 1.49
C LEU A 125 4.17 6.55 0.99
N GLU A 126 5.02 6.64 -0.03
CA GLU A 126 5.90 5.53 -0.44
C GLU A 126 6.80 5.08 0.71
N GLU A 127 7.37 6.03 1.46
CA GLU A 127 8.28 5.75 2.57
C GLU A 127 7.59 4.99 3.72
N VAL A 128 6.34 5.34 4.05
CA VAL A 128 5.60 4.72 5.17
C VAL A 128 4.85 3.46 4.76
N THR A 129 4.40 3.36 3.51
CA THR A 129 3.70 2.17 2.99
C THR A 129 4.66 1.10 2.46
N LYS A 130 5.90 1.48 2.15
CA LYS A 130 6.91 0.65 1.47
C LYS A 130 6.46 0.15 0.09
N LEU A 131 5.46 0.81 -0.52
CA LEU A 131 5.02 0.55 -1.88
C LEU A 131 5.87 1.34 -2.88
N SER A 132 6.04 0.81 -4.09
CA SER A 132 6.65 1.56 -5.20
C SER A 132 5.76 2.72 -5.63
N ALA A 133 6.35 3.78 -6.21
CA ALA A 133 5.61 4.89 -6.80
C ALA A 133 4.51 4.40 -7.75
N PHE A 134 4.85 3.39 -8.57
CA PHE A 134 3.92 2.78 -9.50
C PHE A 134 2.70 2.16 -8.82
N ASP A 135 2.93 1.27 -7.84
CA ASP A 135 1.85 0.55 -7.17
C ASP A 135 1.00 1.51 -6.32
N LEU A 136 1.63 2.47 -5.63
CA LEU A 136 0.93 3.48 -4.85
C LEU A 136 0.08 4.39 -5.74
N CYS A 137 0.62 4.91 -6.84
CA CYS A 137 -0.14 5.72 -7.79
C CYS A 137 -1.30 4.93 -8.42
N LYS A 138 -1.11 3.64 -8.71
CA LYS A 138 -2.17 2.77 -9.22
C LYS A 138 -3.31 2.63 -8.21
N THR A 139 -2.99 2.40 -6.94
CA THR A 139 -3.98 2.38 -5.85
C THR A 139 -4.68 3.73 -5.71
N LEU A 140 -3.93 4.83 -5.62
CA LEU A 140 -4.50 6.17 -5.51
C LEU A 140 -5.41 6.52 -6.70
N PHE A 141 -5.05 6.11 -7.91
CA PHE A 141 -5.89 6.31 -9.10
C PHE A 141 -7.25 5.62 -8.95
N GLY A 142 -7.29 4.37 -8.48
CA GLY A 142 -8.57 3.69 -8.18
C GLY A 142 -9.40 4.40 -7.11
N LEU A 143 -8.76 4.89 -6.05
CA LEU A 143 -9.40 5.66 -4.99
C LEU A 143 -9.94 7.02 -5.47
N ILE A 144 -9.23 7.68 -6.39
CA ILE A 144 -9.68 8.93 -7.05
C ILE A 144 -10.87 8.64 -7.97
N THR A 145 -10.80 7.56 -8.76
CA THR A 145 -11.88 7.17 -9.68
C THR A 145 -13.16 6.79 -8.94
N SER A 146 -13.05 6.18 -7.75
CA SER A 146 -14.20 5.90 -6.87
C SER A 146 -14.69 7.12 -6.08
N GLY A 147 -14.03 8.28 -6.21
CA GLY A 147 -14.40 9.50 -5.50
C GLY A 147 -14.17 9.44 -3.99
N LEU A 148 -13.33 8.52 -3.49
CA LEU A 148 -12.98 8.47 -2.07
C LEU A 148 -12.00 9.58 -1.68
N ILE A 149 -11.06 9.88 -2.58
CA ILE A 149 -9.98 10.84 -2.32
C ILE A 149 -9.82 11.83 -3.48
N GLY A 150 -9.28 13.00 -3.17
CA GLY A 150 -8.75 13.98 -4.12
C GLY A 150 -7.24 14.13 -3.97
N LEU A 151 -6.63 14.92 -4.86
CA LEU A 151 -5.23 15.33 -4.79
C LEU A 151 -5.17 16.86 -4.81
N ARG A 152 -4.29 17.44 -3.99
CA ARG A 152 -4.00 18.88 -3.98
C ARG A 152 -2.50 19.12 -4.09
N SER A 153 -2.13 20.32 -4.53
CA SER A 153 -0.72 20.72 -4.55
C SER A 153 -0.22 21.10 -3.15
N PRO A 154 1.09 20.95 -2.86
CA PRO A 154 1.69 21.54 -1.66
C PRO A 154 1.41 23.04 -1.61
N GLY A 155 0.92 23.54 -0.47
CA GLY A 155 0.56 24.95 -0.28
C GLY A 155 -0.85 25.34 -0.71
N GLU A 156 -1.58 24.48 -1.41
CA GLU A 156 -3.02 24.66 -1.65
C GLU A 156 -3.79 24.27 -0.39
N GLU A 157 -4.72 25.11 0.09
CA GLU A 157 -5.55 24.74 1.25
C GLU A 157 -6.44 23.53 0.91
N ALA A 158 -6.61 22.63 1.88
CA ALA A 158 -7.57 21.55 1.73
C ALA A 158 -8.98 22.14 1.57
N PRO A 159 -9.86 21.55 0.73
CA PRO A 159 -11.23 22.02 0.60
C PRO A 159 -11.91 22.13 1.97
N GLN A 160 -12.69 23.19 2.15
CA GLN A 160 -13.47 23.36 3.38
C GLN A 160 -14.37 22.14 3.61
N GLY A 161 -14.29 21.55 4.81
CA GLY A 161 -15.04 20.34 5.15
C GLY A 161 -14.36 19.02 4.75
N ALA A 162 -13.14 19.05 4.22
CA ALA A 162 -12.36 17.82 4.00
C ALA A 162 -12.12 17.09 5.34
N PRO A 163 -12.49 15.80 5.44
CA PRO A 163 -12.22 15.02 6.64
C PRO A 163 -10.71 14.89 6.91
N ALA A 164 -10.31 14.99 8.18
CA ALA A 164 -8.93 14.76 8.62
C ALA A 164 -8.49 13.28 8.55
N GLY A 165 -9.40 12.38 8.17
CA GLY A 165 -9.15 10.95 8.11
C GLY A 165 -10.33 10.20 7.48
N PRO A 166 -10.27 8.86 7.47
CA PRO A 166 -11.30 8.04 6.85
C PRO A 166 -12.68 8.31 7.46
N SER A 167 -13.73 8.27 6.62
CA SER A 167 -15.11 8.45 7.06
C SER A 167 -15.56 7.35 8.02
N VAL A 168 -16.64 7.59 8.79
CA VAL A 168 -17.28 6.56 9.63
C VAL A 168 -17.58 5.30 8.81
N THR A 169 -18.17 5.42 7.62
CA THR A 169 -18.45 4.29 6.73
C THR A 169 -17.19 3.51 6.35
N THR A 170 -16.10 4.22 6.06
CA THR A 170 -14.80 3.60 5.75
C THR A 170 -14.25 2.86 6.97
N LEU A 171 -14.28 3.46 8.16
CA LEU A 171 -13.81 2.79 9.38
C LEU A 171 -14.67 1.56 9.73
N LEU A 172 -15.98 1.62 9.52
CA LEU A 172 -16.87 0.47 9.70
C LEU A 172 -16.51 -0.68 8.73
N ALA A 173 -16.26 -0.37 7.46
CA ALA A 173 -15.79 -1.37 6.49
C ALA A 173 -14.43 -1.98 6.86
N LEU A 174 -13.52 -1.18 7.45
CA LEU A 174 -12.24 -1.68 7.97
C LEU A 174 -12.45 -2.64 9.15
N THR A 175 -13.29 -2.26 10.12
CA THR A 175 -13.60 -3.15 11.26
C THR A 175 -14.24 -4.47 10.83
N GLU A 176 -15.05 -4.44 9.77
CA GLU A 176 -15.65 -5.64 9.19
C GLU A 176 -14.60 -6.54 8.54
N ASN A 177 -13.60 -5.96 7.86
CA ASN A 177 -12.47 -6.72 7.33
C ASN A 177 -11.63 -7.37 8.46
N ILE A 178 -11.33 -6.60 9.51
CA ILE A 178 -10.59 -7.10 10.68
C ILE A 178 -11.38 -8.21 11.40
N ARG A 179 -12.70 -8.07 11.51
CA ARG A 179 -13.61 -9.09 12.07
C ARG A 179 -13.47 -10.41 11.31
N LYS A 180 -13.54 -10.39 9.97
CA LYS A 180 -13.38 -11.59 9.13
C LYS A 180 -12.03 -12.26 9.33
N ILE A 181 -10.95 -11.49 9.36
CA ILE A 181 -9.60 -12.02 9.62
C ILE A 181 -9.53 -12.70 11.00
N ALA A 182 -10.09 -12.09 12.04
CA ALA A 182 -10.12 -12.67 13.37
C ALA A 182 -10.98 -13.95 13.43
N GLU A 183 -12.12 -13.99 12.75
CA GLU A 183 -13.00 -15.17 12.68
C GLU A 183 -12.33 -16.35 11.98
N GLU A 184 -11.56 -16.11 10.91
CA GLU A 184 -10.79 -17.14 10.23
C GLU A 184 -9.76 -17.81 11.16
N ILE A 185 -9.09 -17.02 12.00
CA ILE A 185 -8.04 -17.50 12.92
C ILE A 185 -8.65 -18.23 14.13
N VAL A 186 -9.68 -17.65 14.75
CA VAL A 186 -10.25 -18.21 15.97
C VAL A 186 -11.21 -19.37 15.68
N GLY A 187 -11.84 -19.37 14.50
CA GLY A 187 -12.88 -20.32 14.15
C GLY A 187 -14.14 -20.20 15.04
N PRO A 188 -15.04 -21.19 14.99
CA PRO A 188 -16.36 -21.11 15.64
C PRO A 188 -16.31 -20.85 17.15
N GLY A 189 -15.29 -21.38 17.82
CA GLY A 189 -15.15 -21.36 19.29
C GLY A 189 -14.96 -19.96 19.90
N GLY A 190 -14.58 -18.96 19.11
CA GLY A 190 -14.44 -17.58 19.61
C GLY A 190 -15.18 -16.52 18.81
N ALA A 191 -16.07 -16.92 17.90
CA ALA A 191 -16.91 -16.01 17.12
C ALA A 191 -17.69 -15.02 18.02
N ILE A 192 -18.20 -15.48 19.17
CA ILE A 192 -18.91 -14.62 20.14
C ILE A 192 -18.00 -13.51 20.67
N THR A 193 -16.74 -13.83 20.97
CA THR A 193 -15.76 -12.88 21.49
C THR A 193 -15.39 -11.85 20.41
N VAL A 194 -15.18 -12.31 19.17
CA VAL A 194 -14.89 -11.45 18.02
C VAL A 194 -16.06 -10.49 17.74
N GLU A 195 -17.28 -11.02 17.70
CA GLU A 195 -18.51 -10.25 17.49
C GLU A 195 -18.72 -9.20 18.58
N LYS A 196 -18.43 -9.53 19.85
CA LYS A 196 -18.47 -8.57 20.96
C LYS A 196 -17.51 -7.41 20.73
N GLN A 197 -16.25 -7.67 20.37
CA GLN A 197 -15.27 -6.60 20.14
C GLN A 197 -15.65 -5.75 18.93
N TYR A 198 -16.13 -6.38 17.85
CA TYR A 198 -16.62 -5.69 16.66
C TYR A 198 -17.78 -4.73 16.98
N ARG A 199 -18.79 -5.17 17.73
CA ARG A 199 -19.92 -4.30 18.12
C ARG A 199 -19.48 -3.10 18.94
N LEU A 200 -18.56 -3.30 19.89
CA LEU A 200 -18.01 -2.21 20.70
C LEU A 200 -17.30 -1.18 19.81
N ALA A 201 -16.44 -1.64 18.91
CA ALA A 201 -15.71 -0.77 17.98
C ALA A 201 -16.66 0.04 17.09
N ARG A 202 -17.70 -0.58 16.55
CA ARG A 202 -18.72 0.12 15.73
C ARG A 202 -19.40 1.25 16.50
N THR A 203 -19.87 0.98 17.72
CA THR A 203 -20.48 2.01 18.57
C THR A 203 -19.51 3.15 18.87
N GLU A 204 -18.23 2.85 19.08
CA GLU A 204 -17.20 3.88 19.33
C GLU A 204 -16.90 4.73 18.09
N ILE A 205 -16.87 4.13 16.89
CA ILE A 205 -16.69 4.83 15.62
C ILE A 205 -17.88 5.76 15.36
N GLU A 206 -19.10 5.29 15.53
CA GLU A 206 -20.33 6.09 15.37
C GLU A 206 -20.39 7.26 16.35
N ARG A 207 -19.77 7.13 17.52
CA ARG A 207 -19.59 8.21 18.51
C ARG A 207 -18.45 9.18 18.18
N GLY A 208 -17.77 9.00 17.05
CA GLY A 208 -16.72 9.90 16.58
C GLY A 208 -15.31 9.61 17.11
N LYS A 209 -15.05 8.45 17.74
CA LYS A 209 -13.68 8.09 18.18
C LYS A 209 -12.71 7.85 17.01
N GLY A 210 -13.22 7.67 15.79
CA GLY A 210 -12.40 7.53 14.59
C GLY A 210 -11.48 6.31 14.63
N MET A 211 -10.26 6.46 14.11
CA MET A 211 -9.28 5.37 13.99
C MET A 211 -8.84 4.76 15.33
N SER A 212 -8.92 5.53 16.43
CA SER A 212 -8.57 5.02 17.77
C SER A 212 -9.46 3.85 18.22
N ALA A 213 -10.73 3.81 17.78
CA ALA A 213 -11.63 2.71 18.04
C ALA A 213 -11.23 1.43 17.28
N VAL A 214 -10.71 1.59 16.05
CA VAL A 214 -10.18 0.47 15.25
C VAL A 214 -8.93 -0.10 15.93
N GLN A 215 -8.01 0.76 16.38
CA GLN A 215 -6.80 0.33 17.09
C GLN A 215 -7.14 -0.42 18.38
N SER A 216 -8.08 0.12 19.17
CA SER A 216 -8.59 -0.55 20.37
C SER A 216 -9.18 -1.93 20.04
N MET A 217 -9.96 -2.06 18.97
CA MET A 217 -10.50 -3.35 18.52
C MET A 217 -9.40 -4.36 18.22
N VAL A 218 -8.36 -3.96 17.48
CA VAL A 218 -7.22 -4.83 17.14
C VAL A 218 -6.50 -5.30 18.40
N ASP A 219 -6.22 -4.40 19.34
CA ASP A 219 -5.56 -4.75 20.60
C ASP A 219 -6.38 -5.72 21.45
N GLN A 220 -7.70 -5.53 21.52
CA GLN A 220 -8.58 -6.44 22.26
C GLN A 220 -8.70 -7.80 21.58
N LEU A 221 -8.77 -7.82 20.25
CA LEU A 221 -8.80 -9.07 19.48
C LEU A 221 -7.50 -9.85 19.62
N ALA A 222 -6.33 -9.20 19.50
CA ALA A 222 -5.04 -9.85 19.69
C ALA A 222 -4.93 -10.50 21.08
N ARG A 223 -5.35 -9.80 22.14
CA ARG A 223 -5.43 -10.37 23.49
C ARG A 223 -6.38 -11.55 23.58
N ALA A 224 -7.57 -11.45 23.00
CA ALA A 224 -8.56 -12.52 23.01
C ALA A 224 -8.07 -13.77 22.24
N ILE A 225 -7.47 -13.58 21.07
CA ILE A 225 -6.88 -14.65 20.25
C ILE A 225 -5.76 -15.35 21.03
N SER A 226 -4.87 -14.57 21.67
CA SER A 226 -3.79 -15.11 22.49
C SER A 226 -4.32 -16.03 23.61
N LEU A 227 -5.40 -15.64 24.28
CA LEU A 227 -6.03 -16.45 25.33
C LEU A 227 -6.77 -17.70 24.80
N LEU A 228 -7.38 -17.62 23.61
CA LEU A 228 -8.20 -18.69 23.06
C LEU A 228 -7.42 -19.71 22.23
N LYS A 229 -6.36 -19.27 21.55
CA LYS A 229 -5.62 -20.03 20.53
C LYS A 229 -4.11 -20.08 20.75
N GLY A 230 -3.57 -19.25 21.64
CA GLY A 230 -2.13 -19.15 21.92
C GLY A 230 -1.46 -17.97 21.22
N GLY A 231 -0.20 -17.72 21.61
CA GLY A 231 0.58 -16.55 21.17
C GLY A 231 0.85 -16.52 19.66
N GLU A 232 1.15 -17.66 19.04
CA GLU A 232 1.48 -17.76 17.62
C GLU A 232 0.32 -17.29 16.72
N GLU A 233 -0.92 -17.67 17.05
CA GLU A 233 -2.11 -17.24 16.31
C GLU A 233 -2.42 -15.75 16.50
N ALA A 234 -2.09 -15.20 17.68
CA ALA A 234 -2.20 -13.77 17.92
C ALA A 234 -1.15 -12.97 17.13
N GLU A 235 0.07 -13.50 17.01
CA GLU A 235 1.12 -12.91 16.18
C GLU A 235 0.75 -12.97 14.69
N GLU A 236 0.19 -14.08 14.21
CA GLU A 236 -0.31 -14.20 12.83
C GLU A 236 -1.45 -13.20 12.55
N PHE A 237 -2.40 -13.05 13.49
CA PHE A 237 -3.43 -12.02 13.40
C PHE A 237 -2.83 -10.62 13.28
N LEU A 238 -1.91 -10.27 14.18
CA LEU A 238 -1.25 -8.97 14.16
C LEU A 238 -0.46 -8.76 12.87
N ARG A 239 0.22 -9.78 12.35
CA ARG A 239 0.94 -9.71 11.07
C ARG A 239 0.02 -9.35 9.90
N ARG A 240 -1.20 -9.90 9.88
CA ARG A 240 -2.20 -9.61 8.84
C ARG A 240 -2.87 -8.24 8.99
N VAL A 241 -3.06 -7.76 10.22
CA VAL A 241 -3.84 -6.55 10.50
C VAL A 241 -3.00 -5.29 10.68
N THR A 242 -1.78 -5.41 11.22
CA THR A 242 -0.88 -4.27 11.49
C THR A 242 -0.69 -3.34 10.28
N PRO A 243 -0.51 -3.83 9.05
CA PRO A 243 -0.39 -2.97 7.87
C PRO A 243 -1.62 -2.08 7.61
N LEU A 244 -2.78 -2.45 8.16
CA LEU A 244 -4.05 -1.73 7.99
C LEU A 244 -4.32 -0.69 9.09
N VAL A 245 -3.56 -0.69 10.19
CA VAL A 245 -3.91 0.11 11.38
C VAL A 245 -2.78 0.94 11.98
N GLN A 246 -1.53 0.68 11.60
CA GLN A 246 -0.44 1.60 11.97
C GLN A 246 -0.59 2.90 11.17
N LEU A 247 -0.26 4.04 11.78
CA LEU A 247 -0.27 5.38 11.13
C LEU A 247 1.09 5.77 10.55
#